data_AF-A0A132A7T6-F1
#
_entry.id   AF-A0A132A7T6-F1
#
_cell.length_a   1.000
_cell.length_b   1.000
_cell.length_c   1.000
_cell.angle_alpha   90.00
_cell.angle_beta   90.00
_cell.angle_gamma   90.00
#
_symmetry.space_group_name_H-M   'P 1'
#
loop_
_entity.id
_entity.type
_entity.pdbx_description
1 polymer ?
#
loop_
_entity_poly.entity_id
_entity_poly.type
_entity_poly.pdbx_seq_one_letter_code
_entity_poly.pdbx_strand_id
1 'polypeptide(L)'
;MEYGKGYGSSKKEAKTEAARASLDILIPDLKNSEYQKLNRSESDLNFFDEINIEDQRINELCLKAGQYSPYQILVECIKRFDCENFILYGIEDMDIKTEVNMIRNHKIEFKMIVGSHTATIICKNKREGKQRAAQKILQSLHPNLKSWGSLLKLYGQGSCKTSKEKKEEAQKITELQNYACSNKPNYAILDKLKEEMLKLRDRSTVKNQLMNRPDGCVCNGDWLK
;
A
#
# COMPACT_ATOMS: atom_id res chain seq x y z
N MET A 1 24.53 -35.15 -11.76
CA MET A 1 23.34 -34.30 -11.86
C MET A 1 23.82 -32.91 -12.23
N GLU A 2 23.48 -32.43 -13.42
CA GLU A 2 23.79 -31.07 -13.83
C GLU A 2 22.75 -30.12 -13.24
N TYR A 3 23.21 -29.06 -12.56
CA TYR A 3 22.35 -27.99 -12.05
C TYR A 3 22.48 -26.77 -12.97
N GLY A 4 21.44 -25.93 -12.98
CA GLY A 4 21.42 -24.69 -13.74
C GLY A 4 22.44 -23.68 -13.20
N LYS A 5 23.10 -22.98 -14.12
CA LYS A 5 23.99 -21.85 -13.85
C LYS A 5 23.31 -20.57 -14.32
N GLY A 6 23.53 -19.47 -13.62
CA GLY A 6 22.96 -18.15 -13.95
C GLY A 6 23.95 -17.02 -13.67
N TYR A 7 23.84 -15.95 -14.45
CA TYR A 7 24.72 -14.79 -14.45
C TYR A 7 23.86 -13.52 -14.41
N GLY A 8 24.04 -12.69 -13.38
CA GLY A 8 23.29 -11.45 -13.23
C GLY A 8 24.17 -10.31 -12.78
N SER A 9 23.66 -9.09 -12.97
CA SER A 9 24.28 -7.85 -12.49
C SER A 9 24.36 -7.79 -10.96
N SER A 10 23.55 -8.61 -10.27
CA SER A 10 23.56 -8.76 -8.82
C SER A 10 23.56 -10.23 -8.39
N LYS A 11 24.07 -10.50 -7.17
CA LYS A 11 24.01 -11.84 -6.56
C LYS A 11 22.58 -12.38 -6.47
N LYS A 12 21.59 -11.51 -6.32
CA LYS A 12 20.17 -11.90 -6.27
C LYS A 12 19.71 -12.40 -7.64
N GLU A 13 20.02 -11.64 -8.69
CA GLU A 13 19.66 -11.95 -10.07
C GLU A 13 20.33 -13.23 -10.56
N ALA A 14 21.63 -13.37 -10.34
CA ALA A 14 22.39 -14.58 -10.69
C ALA A 14 21.82 -15.84 -10.02
N LYS A 15 21.42 -15.74 -8.73
CA LYS A 15 20.78 -16.85 -8.00
C LYS A 15 19.39 -17.17 -8.56
N THR A 16 18.58 -16.16 -8.88
CA THR A 16 17.25 -16.40 -9.44
C THR A 16 17.31 -17.04 -10.82
N GLU A 17 18.29 -16.66 -11.63
CA GLU A 17 18.48 -17.26 -12.95
C GLU A 17 19.03 -18.68 -12.85
N ALA A 18 20.03 -18.94 -11.98
CA ALA A 18 20.53 -20.29 -11.74
C ALA A 18 19.42 -21.23 -11.23
N ALA A 19 18.53 -20.72 -10.37
CA ALA A 19 17.38 -21.45 -9.88
C ALA A 19 16.36 -21.75 -11.00
N ARG A 20 16.06 -20.78 -11.88
CA ARG A 20 15.19 -21.00 -13.05
C ARG A 20 15.77 -22.05 -13.98
N ALA A 21 17.04 -21.91 -14.37
CA ALA A 21 17.72 -22.88 -15.22
C ALA A 21 17.77 -24.28 -14.57
N SER A 22 17.87 -24.37 -13.24
CA SER A 22 17.81 -25.65 -12.53
C SER A 22 16.40 -26.25 -12.59
N LEU A 23 15.34 -25.46 -12.43
CA LEU A 23 13.96 -25.93 -12.55
C LEU A 23 13.64 -26.39 -13.98
N ASP A 24 14.18 -25.71 -14.99
CA ASP A 24 14.01 -26.10 -16.40
C ASP A 24 14.65 -27.47 -16.70
N ILE A 25 15.78 -27.78 -16.07
CA ILE A 25 16.46 -29.08 -16.19
C ILE A 25 15.70 -30.17 -15.44
N LEU A 26 15.19 -29.85 -14.24
CA LEU A 26 14.55 -30.81 -13.34
C LEU A 26 13.08 -31.10 -13.72
N ILE A 27 12.37 -30.16 -14.31
CA ILE A 27 10.95 -30.27 -14.65
C ILE A 27 10.69 -29.62 -16.03
N PRO A 28 10.92 -30.34 -17.14
CA PRO A 28 10.81 -29.78 -18.50
C PRO A 28 9.38 -29.34 -18.88
N ASP A 29 8.35 -30.00 -18.34
CA ASP A 29 6.93 -29.73 -18.66
C ASP A 29 6.44 -28.37 -18.12
N LEU A 30 7.17 -27.82 -17.16
CA LEU A 30 6.92 -26.50 -16.56
C LEU A 30 7.08 -25.35 -17.57
N LYS A 31 7.79 -25.59 -18.70
CA LYS A 31 7.98 -24.60 -19.78
C LYS A 31 6.68 -24.14 -20.43
N ASN A 32 5.64 -24.99 -20.42
CA ASN A 32 4.35 -24.70 -21.03
C ASN A 32 3.33 -24.09 -20.05
N SER A 33 3.58 -24.18 -18.73
CA SER A 33 2.83 -23.37 -17.77
C SER A 33 3.48 -22.00 -17.74
N GLU A 34 2.77 -20.99 -18.22
CA GLU A 34 3.20 -19.59 -18.22
C GLU A 34 3.76 -19.15 -16.85
N TYR A 35 5.09 -19.24 -16.64
CA TYR A 35 5.79 -18.41 -15.65
C TYR A 35 5.82 -16.94 -16.06
N GLN A 36 5.27 -16.64 -17.24
CA GLN A 36 4.84 -15.32 -17.62
C GLN A 36 3.53 -15.00 -16.91
N LYS A 37 3.65 -14.46 -15.70
CA LYS A 37 2.96 -13.24 -15.23
C LYS A 37 2.99 -13.24 -13.69
N LEU A 38 4.13 -12.83 -13.17
CA LEU A 38 4.15 -11.94 -12.00
C LEU A 38 3.52 -10.55 -12.33
N ASN A 39 2.89 -10.39 -13.50
CA ASN A 39 1.87 -9.37 -13.75
C ASN A 39 0.52 -9.87 -13.21
N ARG A 40 0.42 -10.12 -11.90
CA ARG A 40 -0.86 -10.16 -11.16
C ARG A 40 -1.45 -8.76 -11.05
N SER A 41 -1.49 -8.05 -12.17
CA SER A 41 -1.83 -6.64 -12.25
C SER A 41 -3.23 -6.52 -12.81
N GLU A 42 -4.13 -5.98 -11.98
CA GLU A 42 -5.53 -5.62 -12.23
C GLU A 42 -6.58 -6.72 -12.04
N SER A 43 -6.53 -7.86 -12.73
CA SER A 43 -7.63 -8.85 -12.65
C SER A 43 -7.83 -9.44 -11.24
N ASP A 44 -6.75 -9.65 -10.49
CA ASP A 44 -6.81 -10.16 -9.10
C ASP A 44 -7.31 -9.12 -8.10
N LEU A 45 -7.28 -7.82 -8.46
CA LEU A 45 -7.73 -6.74 -7.58
C LEU A 45 -9.25 -6.53 -7.68
N ASN A 46 -9.86 -6.84 -8.82
CA ASN A 46 -11.31 -6.74 -9.00
C ASN A 46 -12.07 -7.65 -8.03
N PHE A 47 -11.51 -8.81 -7.69
CA PHE A 47 -12.08 -9.70 -6.66
C PHE A 47 -12.21 -9.01 -5.29
N PHE A 48 -11.30 -8.11 -4.95
CA PHE A 48 -11.37 -7.39 -3.67
C PHE A 48 -12.38 -6.24 -3.68
N ASP A 49 -12.90 -5.82 -4.83
CA ASP A 49 -13.93 -4.77 -4.91
C ASP A 49 -15.27 -5.23 -4.32
N GLU A 50 -15.54 -6.54 -4.30
CA GLU A 50 -16.75 -7.12 -3.72
C GLU A 50 -16.61 -7.45 -2.22
N ILE A 51 -15.39 -7.41 -1.68
CA ILE A 51 -15.11 -7.79 -0.29
C ILE A 51 -15.22 -6.57 0.63
N ASN A 52 -16.03 -6.70 1.69
CA ASN A 52 -16.15 -5.66 2.72
C ASN A 52 -14.89 -5.56 3.58
N ILE A 53 -14.52 -4.34 3.99
CA ILE A 53 -13.32 -4.04 4.81
C ILE A 53 -13.27 -4.82 6.13
N GLU A 54 -14.42 -5.13 6.72
CA GLU A 54 -14.51 -5.84 7.99
C GLU A 54 -14.51 -7.38 7.87
N ASP A 55 -14.40 -7.94 6.66
CA ASP A 55 -14.39 -9.39 6.46
C ASP A 55 -13.13 -10.03 7.09
N GLN A 56 -13.35 -11.05 7.92
CA GLN A 56 -12.30 -11.78 8.64
C GLN A 56 -11.31 -12.47 7.69
N ARG A 57 -11.76 -12.84 6.48
CA ARG A 57 -10.95 -13.58 5.50
C ARG A 57 -9.92 -12.71 4.79
N ILE A 58 -10.05 -11.38 4.84
CA ILE A 58 -9.16 -10.45 4.13
C ILE A 58 -7.69 -10.73 4.44
N ASN A 59 -7.33 -10.97 5.69
CA ASN A 59 -5.93 -11.20 6.04
C ASN A 59 -5.35 -12.43 5.32
N GLU A 60 -6.12 -13.52 5.18
CA GLU A 60 -5.69 -14.71 4.45
C GLU A 60 -5.66 -14.48 2.94
N LEU A 61 -6.67 -13.77 2.43
CA LEU A 61 -6.77 -13.43 1.01
C LEU A 61 -5.63 -12.51 0.56
N CYS A 62 -5.27 -11.50 1.36
CA CYS A 62 -4.11 -10.64 1.11
C CYS A 62 -2.82 -11.45 1.06
N LEU A 63 -2.62 -12.39 2.00
CA LEU A 63 -1.41 -13.22 2.03
C LEU A 63 -1.30 -14.12 0.78
N LYS A 64 -2.41 -14.72 0.32
CA LYS A 64 -2.43 -15.54 -0.91
C LYS A 64 -2.23 -14.69 -2.18
N ALA A 65 -2.84 -13.52 -2.22
CA ALA A 65 -2.69 -12.57 -3.32
C ALA A 65 -1.32 -11.88 -3.35
N GLY A 66 -0.54 -11.95 -2.27
CA GLY A 66 0.72 -11.23 -2.13
C GLY A 66 0.52 -9.72 -1.99
N GLN A 67 -0.63 -9.30 -1.47
CA GLN A 67 -1.01 -7.92 -1.20
C GLN A 67 -0.73 -7.55 0.27
N TYR A 68 -0.78 -6.25 0.58
CA TYR A 68 -0.59 -5.77 1.94
C TYR A 68 -1.67 -6.28 2.91
N SER A 69 -1.23 -6.73 4.08
CA SER A 69 -2.13 -7.10 5.19
C SER A 69 -2.85 -5.86 5.74
N PRO A 70 -4.01 -6.02 6.40
CA PRO A 70 -4.77 -4.88 6.90
C PRO A 70 -4.01 -3.90 7.78
N TYR A 71 -3.15 -4.41 8.66
CA TYR A 71 -2.27 -3.58 9.46
C TYR A 71 -1.25 -2.81 8.63
N GLN A 72 -0.69 -3.41 7.57
CA GLN A 72 0.24 -2.71 6.68
C GLN A 72 -0.45 -1.59 5.91
N ILE A 73 -1.69 -1.82 5.47
CA ILE A 73 -2.51 -0.77 4.86
C ILE A 73 -2.74 0.36 5.85
N LEU A 74 -3.15 0.06 7.09
CA LEU A 74 -3.33 1.08 8.12
C LEU A 74 -2.06 1.91 8.36
N VAL A 75 -0.90 1.26 8.45
CA VAL A 75 0.38 1.95 8.60
C VAL A 75 0.68 2.87 7.41
N GLU A 76 0.42 2.41 6.18
CA GLU A 76 0.59 3.25 4.98
C GLU A 76 -0.45 4.37 4.92
N CYS A 77 -1.68 4.15 5.39
CA CYS A 77 -2.67 5.22 5.55
C CYS A 77 -2.13 6.30 6.47
N ILE A 78 -1.70 5.94 7.68
CA ILE A 78 -1.18 6.88 8.68
C ILE A 78 0.02 7.64 8.12
N LYS A 79 1.03 6.95 7.59
CA LYS A 79 2.21 7.61 6.97
C LYS A 79 1.83 8.62 5.89
N ARG A 80 0.81 8.33 5.09
CA ARG A 80 0.35 9.24 4.03
C ARG A 80 -0.43 10.42 4.59
N PHE A 81 -1.32 10.18 5.56
CA PHE A 81 -2.02 11.25 6.25
C PHE A 81 -1.05 12.18 6.97
N ASP A 82 -0.02 11.64 7.63
CA ASP A 82 1.03 12.39 8.30
C ASP A 82 1.82 13.22 7.30
N CYS A 83 2.27 12.65 6.18
CA CYS A 83 3.10 13.39 5.21
C CYS A 83 2.32 14.46 4.41
N GLU A 84 0.99 14.32 4.26
CA GLU A 84 0.16 15.28 3.55
C GLU A 84 -0.42 16.39 4.45
N ASN A 85 -0.60 16.14 5.76
CA ASN A 85 -1.20 17.11 6.70
C ASN A 85 -0.19 17.78 7.65
N PHE A 86 1.08 17.35 7.66
CA PHE A 86 2.14 17.95 8.49
C PHE A 86 2.29 19.47 8.26
N ILE A 87 1.94 19.97 7.07
CA ILE A 87 2.11 21.40 6.74
C ILE A 87 0.91 22.26 7.19
N LEU A 88 -0.27 21.68 7.44
CA LEU A 88 -1.51 22.46 7.59
C LEU A 88 -2.22 22.36 8.95
N TYR A 89 -2.04 21.30 9.73
CA TYR A 89 -2.91 21.08 10.91
C TYR A 89 -2.27 20.69 12.24
N GLY A 90 -0.94 20.67 12.37
CA GLY A 90 -0.28 20.48 13.68
C GLY A 90 -0.82 19.28 14.48
N ILE A 91 -1.17 18.19 13.79
CA ILE A 91 -1.73 17.00 14.41
C ILE A 91 -0.59 16.30 15.15
N GLU A 92 -0.72 16.22 16.47
CA GLU A 92 0.17 15.48 17.36
C GLU A 92 0.26 14.00 16.93
N ASP A 93 1.47 13.45 17.02
CA ASP A 93 1.90 12.14 16.52
C ASP A 93 0.79 11.07 16.48
N MET A 94 0.46 10.61 15.26
CA MET A 94 -0.45 9.49 15.01
C MET A 94 0.23 8.15 15.37
N ASP A 95 0.60 8.00 16.64
CA ASP A 95 1.22 6.79 17.17
C ASP A 95 0.18 5.68 17.38
N ILE A 96 0.51 4.48 16.89
CA ILE A 96 -0.31 3.29 17.08
C ILE A 96 -0.03 2.70 18.47
N LYS A 97 -0.95 2.88 19.42
CA LYS A 97 -0.89 2.25 20.74
C LYS A 97 -1.69 0.94 20.72
N THR A 98 -1.10 -0.14 21.22
CA THR A 98 -1.76 -1.44 21.33
C THR A 98 -1.75 -1.95 22.75
N GLU A 99 -2.92 -2.25 23.29
CA GLU A 99 -3.14 -2.84 24.60
C GLU A 99 -3.73 -4.24 24.43
N VAL A 100 -3.26 -5.19 25.24
CA VAL A 100 -3.69 -6.60 25.15
C VAL A 100 -4.05 -7.07 26.56
N ASN A 101 -5.33 -7.34 26.79
CA ASN A 101 -5.82 -7.89 28.05
C ASN A 101 -6.22 -9.35 27.87
N MET A 102 -5.87 -10.21 28.82
CA MET A 102 -6.31 -11.60 28.81
C MET A 102 -7.64 -11.72 29.54
N ILE A 103 -8.66 -12.24 28.86
CA ILE A 103 -9.98 -12.51 29.44
C ILE A 103 -10.05 -13.98 29.86
N ARG A 104 -10.87 -14.29 30.86
CA ARG A 104 -11.24 -15.68 31.22
C ARG A 104 -11.71 -16.45 29.97
N ASN A 105 -11.39 -17.74 29.90
CA ASN A 105 -11.68 -18.68 28.80
C ASN A 105 -10.76 -18.57 27.56
N HIS A 106 -9.46 -18.27 27.74
CA HIS A 106 -8.45 -18.24 26.66
C HIS A 106 -8.78 -17.27 25.51
N LYS A 107 -9.57 -16.22 25.79
CA LYS A 107 -9.85 -15.14 24.84
C LYS A 107 -9.01 -13.93 25.21
N ILE A 108 -8.57 -13.20 24.20
CA ILE A 108 -7.72 -12.03 24.34
C ILE A 108 -8.54 -10.81 23.89
N GLU A 109 -8.66 -9.81 24.75
CA GLU A 109 -9.09 -8.48 24.38
C GLU A 109 -7.91 -7.75 23.74
N PHE A 110 -8.06 -7.35 22.48
CA PHE A 110 -7.08 -6.56 21.78
C PHE A 110 -7.66 -5.17 21.54
N LYS A 111 -7.01 -4.15 22.11
CA LYS A 111 -7.38 -2.75 21.95
C LYS A 111 -6.29 -2.02 21.17
N MET A 112 -6.67 -1.35 20.10
CA MET A 112 -5.80 -0.53 19.26
C MET A 112 -6.31 0.91 19.26
N ILE A 113 -5.41 1.85 19.48
CA ILE A 113 -5.69 3.29 19.48
C ILE A 113 -4.78 3.92 18.43
N VAL A 114 -5.39 4.69 17.52
CA VAL A 114 -4.70 5.44 16.46
C VAL A 114 -5.29 6.85 16.47
N GLY A 115 -4.54 7.80 17.03
CA GLY A 115 -5.01 9.17 17.24
C GLY A 115 -6.35 9.21 18.01
N SER A 116 -7.39 9.72 17.35
CA SER A 116 -8.75 9.82 17.89
C SER A 116 -9.58 8.53 17.76
N HIS A 117 -9.12 7.55 16.99
CA HIS A 117 -9.87 6.31 16.73
C HIS A 117 -9.41 5.18 17.65
N THR A 118 -10.37 4.59 18.38
CA THR A 118 -10.12 3.43 19.25
C THR A 118 -10.95 2.24 18.77
N ALA A 119 -10.33 1.07 18.66
CA ALA A 119 -10.99 -0.19 18.35
C ALA A 119 -10.63 -1.27 19.36
N THR A 120 -11.66 -1.91 19.94
CA THR A 120 -11.51 -3.02 20.89
C THR A 120 -12.15 -4.27 20.29
N ILE A 121 -11.41 -5.38 20.25
CA ILE A 121 -11.86 -6.64 19.64
C ILE A 121 -11.46 -7.83 20.50
N ILE A 122 -12.39 -8.76 20.67
CA ILE A 122 -12.14 -10.05 21.33
C ILE A 122 -11.67 -11.06 20.29
N CYS A 123 -10.45 -11.59 20.45
CA CYS A 123 -9.82 -12.53 19.53
C CYS A 123 -9.23 -13.74 20.25
N LYS A 124 -8.97 -14.82 19.50
CA LYS A 124 -8.25 -16.00 20.01
C LYS A 124 -6.73 -15.76 20.02
N ASN A 125 -6.23 -15.06 19.00
CA ASN A 125 -4.80 -14.83 18.80
C ASN A 125 -4.45 -13.33 18.71
N LYS A 126 -3.31 -12.93 19.28
CA LYS A 126 -2.78 -11.55 19.18
C LYS A 126 -2.59 -11.11 17.72
N ARG A 127 -2.14 -12.03 16.85
CA ARG A 127 -1.93 -11.74 15.42
C ARG A 127 -3.23 -11.42 14.69
N GLU A 128 -4.29 -12.18 14.98
CA GLU A 128 -5.62 -11.95 14.40
C GLU A 128 -6.23 -10.65 14.93
N GLY A 129 -6.14 -10.43 16.25
CA GLY A 129 -6.62 -9.20 16.90
C GLY A 129 -5.98 -7.95 16.30
N LYS A 130 -4.67 -7.99 16.02
CA LYS A 130 -3.98 -6.89 15.35
C LYS A 130 -4.58 -6.55 13.98
N GLN A 131 -4.88 -7.57 13.16
CA GLN A 131 -5.42 -7.35 11.81
C GLN A 131 -6.87 -6.87 11.84
N ARG A 132 -7.70 -7.47 12.70
CA ARG A 132 -9.11 -7.07 12.83
C ARG A 132 -9.25 -5.67 13.42
N ALA A 133 -8.42 -5.32 14.39
CA ALA A 133 -8.43 -3.97 14.97
C ALA A 133 -8.03 -2.94 13.92
N ALA A 134 -7.04 -3.27 13.07
CA ALA A 134 -6.68 -2.42 11.95
C ALA A 134 -7.83 -2.25 10.95
N GLN A 135 -8.57 -3.31 10.61
CA GLN A 135 -9.75 -3.22 9.73
C GLN A 135 -10.83 -2.28 10.30
N LYS A 136 -11.14 -2.41 11.60
CA LYS A 136 -12.13 -1.55 12.26
C LYS A 136 -11.71 -0.09 12.25
N ILE A 137 -10.43 0.20 12.48
CA ILE A 137 -9.90 1.57 12.40
C ILE A 137 -9.95 2.08 10.95
N LEU A 138 -9.57 1.26 9.97
CA LEU A 138 -9.66 1.62 8.55
C LEU A 138 -11.09 1.95 8.12
N GLN A 139 -12.08 1.21 8.62
CA GLN A 139 -13.50 1.49 8.38
C GLN A 139 -13.93 2.83 9.01
N SER A 140 -13.46 3.14 10.22
CA SER A 140 -13.72 4.42 10.88
C SER A 140 -13.04 5.61 10.18
N LEU A 141 -11.85 5.40 9.61
CA LEU A 141 -11.11 6.40 8.83
C LEU A 141 -11.77 6.68 7.48
N HIS A 142 -12.37 5.67 6.86
CA HIS A 142 -13.03 5.77 5.56
C HIS A 142 -14.46 5.22 5.60
N PRO A 143 -15.42 5.93 6.22
CA PRO A 143 -16.81 5.47 6.34
C PRO A 143 -17.49 5.26 4.98
N ASN A 144 -17.07 6.00 3.95
CA ASN A 144 -17.63 5.93 2.61
C ASN A 144 -17.06 4.77 1.77
N LEU A 145 -15.90 4.22 2.16
CA LEU A 145 -15.32 3.06 1.49
C LEU A 145 -15.87 1.80 2.16
N LYS A 146 -16.56 0.97 1.38
CA LYS A 146 -17.06 -0.34 1.85
C LYS A 146 -16.18 -1.48 1.35
N SER A 147 -15.54 -1.30 0.19
CA SER A 147 -14.76 -2.33 -0.50
C SER A 147 -13.28 -2.30 -0.15
N TRP A 148 -12.69 -3.48 0.06
CA TRP A 148 -11.26 -3.64 0.30
C TRP A 148 -10.41 -3.34 -0.94
N GLY A 149 -10.94 -3.62 -2.13
CA GLY A 149 -10.27 -3.35 -3.41
C GLY A 149 -9.99 -1.86 -3.60
N SER A 150 -10.91 -0.98 -3.19
CA SER A 150 -10.70 0.47 -3.17
C SER A 150 -9.55 0.88 -2.24
N LEU A 151 -9.44 0.27 -1.06
CA LEU A 151 -8.31 0.51 -0.16
C LEU A 151 -6.99 -0.01 -0.72
N LEU A 152 -6.99 -1.15 -1.41
CA LEU A 152 -5.80 -1.68 -2.08
C LEU A 152 -5.36 -0.81 -3.26
N LYS A 153 -6.30 -0.23 -4.02
CA LYS A 153 -5.98 0.72 -5.08
C LYS A 153 -5.37 2.01 -4.53
N LEU A 154 -5.87 2.48 -3.38
CA LEU A 154 -5.35 3.65 -2.71
C LEU A 154 -4.00 3.39 -2.04
N TYR A 155 -3.87 2.32 -1.24
CA TYR A 155 -2.76 2.09 -0.29
C TYR A 155 -1.99 0.77 -0.50
N GLY A 156 -2.44 -0.09 -1.41
CA GLY A 156 -1.87 -1.42 -1.66
C GLY A 156 -0.53 -1.42 -2.41
N GLN A 157 -0.05 -2.62 -2.70
CA GLN A 157 1.29 -2.87 -3.24
C GLN A 157 1.37 -2.42 -4.71
N GLY A 158 1.91 -1.21 -4.94
CA GLY A 158 1.99 -0.54 -6.25
C GLY A 158 1.36 0.86 -6.28
N SER A 159 0.57 1.22 -5.27
CA SER A 159 0.01 2.58 -5.13
C SER A 159 1.02 3.59 -4.56
N CYS A 160 2.06 3.11 -3.87
CA CYS A 160 3.21 3.89 -3.42
C CYS A 160 4.38 3.66 -4.37
N LYS A 161 5.13 4.73 -4.68
CA LYS A 161 6.50 4.57 -5.21
C LYS A 161 7.29 3.73 -4.22
N THR A 162 7.63 2.51 -4.61
CA THR A 162 8.33 1.58 -3.72
C THR A 162 9.67 2.19 -3.25
N SER A 163 10.23 1.75 -2.11
CA SER A 163 11.58 2.17 -1.70
C SER A 163 12.62 1.95 -2.81
N LYS A 164 12.37 0.96 -3.69
CA LYS A 164 13.15 0.70 -4.89
C LYS A 164 12.99 1.81 -5.93
N GLU A 165 11.77 2.22 -6.26
CA GLU A 165 11.52 3.37 -7.15
C GLU A 165 12.06 4.68 -6.58
N LYS A 166 11.92 4.94 -5.26
CA LYS A 166 12.54 6.11 -4.62
C LYS A 166 14.06 6.09 -4.77
N LYS A 167 14.68 4.91 -4.71
CA LYS A 167 16.13 4.74 -4.90
C LYS A 167 16.53 4.90 -6.37
N GLU A 168 15.75 4.38 -7.31
CA GLU A 168 15.96 4.56 -8.75
C GLU A 168 15.77 6.03 -9.17
N GLU A 169 14.81 6.74 -8.58
CA GLU A 169 14.64 8.18 -8.77
C GLU A 169 15.79 8.98 -8.17
N ALA A 170 16.25 8.63 -6.97
CA ALA A 170 17.43 9.25 -6.38
C ALA A 170 18.69 9.02 -7.25
N GLN A 171 18.85 7.81 -7.79
CA GLN A 171 19.93 7.48 -8.71
C GLN A 171 19.86 8.30 -10.00
N LYS A 172 18.67 8.46 -10.59
CA LYS A 172 18.46 9.34 -11.75
C LYS A 172 18.85 10.80 -11.44
N ILE A 173 18.56 11.29 -10.24
CA ILE A 173 18.99 12.64 -9.82
C ILE A 173 20.52 12.71 -9.72
N THR A 174 21.18 11.70 -9.16
CA THR A 174 22.65 11.64 -9.09
C THR A 174 23.28 11.56 -10.47
N GLU A 175 22.69 10.80 -11.40
CA GLU A 175 23.12 10.77 -12.80
C GLU A 175 22.96 12.14 -13.47
N LEU A 176 21.82 12.82 -13.23
CA LEU A 176 21.58 14.17 -13.73
C LEU A 176 22.61 15.17 -13.19
N GLN A 177 23.06 15.03 -11.95
CA GLN A 177 24.13 15.84 -11.36
C GLN A 177 25.48 15.65 -12.06
N ASN A 178 25.77 14.47 -12.61
CA ASN A 178 27.01 14.20 -13.33
C ASN A 178 27.10 14.93 -14.69
N TYR A 179 25.97 15.38 -15.26
CA TYR A 179 25.95 16.22 -16.46
C TYR A 179 26.27 17.70 -16.18
N ALA A 180 26.56 18.06 -14.93
CA ALA A 180 26.96 19.42 -14.59
C ALA A 180 28.35 19.73 -15.16
N CYS A 181 28.42 20.73 -16.05
CA CYS A 181 29.69 21.32 -16.45
C CYS A 181 30.03 22.51 -15.54
N SER A 182 31.30 22.65 -15.16
CA SER A 182 31.78 23.84 -14.45
C SER A 182 31.44 25.11 -15.25
N ASN A 183 30.88 26.13 -14.57
CA ASN A 183 30.39 27.40 -15.14
C ASN A 183 29.07 27.40 -15.94
N LYS A 184 28.26 26.33 -15.95
CA LYS A 184 26.89 26.39 -16.50
C LYS A 184 25.86 25.79 -15.54
N PRO A 185 24.65 26.37 -15.45
CA PRO A 185 23.58 25.77 -14.67
C PRO A 185 23.15 24.43 -15.29
N ASN A 186 22.80 23.48 -14.43
CA ASN A 186 22.36 22.14 -14.85
C ASN A 186 20.89 22.19 -15.29
N TYR A 187 20.67 22.48 -16.57
CA TYR A 187 19.34 22.55 -17.17
C TYR A 187 18.57 21.23 -17.07
N ALA A 188 19.25 20.08 -17.08
CA ALA A 188 18.61 18.77 -16.98
C ALA A 188 17.95 18.54 -15.60
N ILE A 189 18.56 19.05 -14.52
CA ILE A 189 17.95 19.06 -13.18
C ILE A 189 16.79 20.06 -13.11
N LEU A 190 16.95 21.25 -13.71
CA LEU A 190 15.92 22.29 -13.70
C LEU A 190 14.65 21.87 -14.45
N ASP A 191 14.79 21.21 -15.60
CA ASP A 191 13.67 20.68 -16.36
C ASP A 191 12.98 19.54 -15.61
N LYS A 192 13.75 18.66 -14.96
CA LYS A 192 13.19 17.61 -14.10
C LYS A 192 12.40 18.19 -12.92
N LEU A 193 12.93 19.24 -12.29
CA LEU A 193 12.23 19.96 -11.23
C LEU A 193 10.92 20.58 -11.74
N LYS A 194 10.94 21.21 -12.92
CA LYS A 194 9.76 21.82 -13.54
C LYS A 194 8.68 20.78 -13.83
N GLU A 195 9.04 19.60 -14.36
CA GLU A 195 8.09 18.49 -14.57
C GLU A 195 7.45 18.03 -13.26
N GLU A 196 8.24 17.83 -12.21
CA GLU A 196 7.71 17.37 -10.92
C GLU A 196 6.82 18.44 -10.26
N MET A 197 7.17 19.73 -10.39
CA MET A 197 6.33 20.84 -9.94
C MET A 197 4.99 20.90 -10.67
N LEU A 198 4.97 20.64 -11.99
CA LEU A 198 3.73 20.54 -12.77
C LEU A 198 2.87 19.35 -12.32
N LYS A 199 3.48 18.17 -12.10
CA LYS A 199 2.77 16.99 -11.57
C LYS A 199 2.20 17.23 -10.17
N LEU A 200 2.93 17.94 -9.31
CA LEU A 200 2.45 18.32 -7.98
C LEU A 200 1.23 19.24 -8.07
N ARG A 201 1.26 20.25 -8.95
CA ARG A 201 0.12 21.14 -9.21
C ARG A 201 -1.11 20.35 -9.70
N ASP A 202 -0.92 19.43 -10.63
CA ASP A 202 -2.01 18.65 -11.21
C ASP A 202 -2.60 17.67 -10.18
N ARG A 203 -1.77 17.10 -9.29
CA ARG A 203 -2.24 16.31 -8.13
C ARG A 203 -3.05 17.16 -7.15
N SER A 204 -2.59 18.37 -6.84
CA SER A 204 -3.29 19.29 -5.92
C SER A 204 -4.64 19.74 -6.47
N THR A 205 -4.74 19.97 -7.78
CA THR A 205 -6.01 20.38 -8.44
C THR A 205 -7.02 19.23 -8.51
N VAL A 206 -6.60 18.02 -8.87
CA VAL A 206 -7.47 16.83 -8.87
C VAL A 206 -7.95 16.50 -7.45
N LYS A 207 -7.09 16.64 -6.44
CA LYS A 207 -7.46 16.43 -5.03
C LYS A 207 -8.47 17.46 -4.52
N ASN A 208 -8.31 18.73 -4.89
CA ASN A 208 -9.28 19.79 -4.58
C ASN A 208 -10.63 19.59 -5.29
N GLN A 209 -10.66 18.98 -6.47
CA GLN A 209 -11.90 18.64 -7.18
C GLN A 209 -12.62 17.42 -6.56
N LEU A 210 -11.88 16.43 -6.07
CA LEU A 210 -12.44 15.27 -5.36
C LEU A 210 -13.04 15.65 -3.99
N MET A 211 -12.45 16.64 -3.32
CA MET A 211 -12.94 17.17 -2.03
C MET A 211 -14.10 18.17 -2.17
N ASN A 212 -14.33 18.73 -3.38
CA ASN A 212 -15.36 19.75 -3.65
C ASN A 212 -16.47 19.27 -4.60
N ARG A 213 -16.82 17.97 -4.61
CA ARG A 213 -18.10 17.59 -5.23
C ARG A 213 -19.23 18.07 -4.31
N PRO A 214 -20.14 18.95 -4.76
CA PRO A 214 -21.36 19.21 -4.02
C PRO A 214 -22.18 17.92 -4.04
N ASP A 215 -22.43 17.35 -2.87
CA ASP A 215 -23.42 16.28 -2.68
C ASP A 215 -24.80 16.82 -3.05
N GLY A 216 -25.12 16.80 -4.34
CA GLY A 216 -26.47 16.88 -4.84
C GLY A 216 -27.16 15.55 -4.59
N CYS A 217 -27.74 15.38 -3.41
CA CYS A 217 -28.87 14.50 -3.11
C CYS A 217 -29.24 14.63 -1.62
N VAL A 218 -29.92 15.71 -1.26
CA VAL A 218 -30.81 15.68 -0.07
C VAL A 218 -32.17 15.26 -0.58
N CYS A 219 -32.46 13.97 -0.39
CA CYS A 219 -33.78 13.40 -0.61
C CYS A 219 -34.80 14.12 0.29
N ASN A 220 -35.93 14.48 -0.30
CA ASN A 220 -37.16 14.88 0.39
C ASN A 220 -37.51 13.88 1.49
N GLY A 221 -38.01 14.39 2.62
CA GLY A 221 -38.51 13.56 3.72
C GLY A 221 -39.09 14.41 4.85
N ASP A 222 -40.33 14.86 4.65
CA ASP A 222 -41.25 15.32 5.69
C ASP A 222 -41.21 14.40 6.92
N TRP A 223 -40.92 14.98 8.10
CA TRP A 223 -41.33 14.40 9.38
C TRP A 223 -41.82 15.50 10.33
N LEU A 224 -43.12 15.77 10.20
CA LEU A 224 -44.12 15.99 11.25
C LEU A 224 -43.96 17.13 12.29
N LYS A 225 -44.88 18.09 12.14
CA LYS A 225 -45.67 18.69 13.24
C LYS A 225 -46.33 17.63 14.12
#